data_AF-A0A210QMW8-F1
#
_entry.id   AF-A0A210QMW8-F1
#
_cell.length_a   1.000
_cell.length_b   1.000
_cell.length_c   1.000
_cell.angle_alpha   90.00
_cell.angle_beta   90.00
_cell.angle_gamma   90.00
#
_symmetry.space_group_name_H-M   'P 1'
#
loop_
_entity.id
_entity.type
_entity.pdbx_description
1 polymer ?
#
loop_
_entity_poly.entity_id
_entity_poly.type
_entity_poly.pdbx_seq_one_letter_code
_entity_poly.pdbx_strand_id
1 'polypeptide(L)'
;MCRLMDCTHIHQSAACLSFYYHMYGTSIGTLTVYKQDIQLPGGDPETILTLQGNQGNNWKSIAANIPVIDNQQVRIEATTENTDGLGDIAIDTVVLKNFACP
;
A
#
# COMPACT_ATOMS: atom_id res chain seq x y z
N MET A 1 12.25 -31.11 -21.27
CA MET A 1 11.28 -32.20 -21.07
C MET A 1 10.84 -32.15 -19.61
N CYS A 2 9.75 -31.43 -19.30
CA CYS A 2 9.15 -31.47 -17.96
C CYS A 2 8.03 -32.53 -17.96
N ARG A 3 8.02 -33.36 -16.92
CA ARG A 3 7.07 -34.45 -16.69
C ARG A 3 5.90 -33.91 -15.87
N LEU A 4 4.68 -34.31 -16.23
CA LEU A 4 3.43 -33.82 -15.66
C LEU A 4 3.36 -33.93 -14.13
N MET A 5 2.74 -32.90 -13.54
CA MET A 5 2.44 -32.65 -12.12
C MET A 5 3.50 -31.90 -11.29
N ASP A 6 4.14 -30.84 -11.83
CA ASP A 6 4.53 -29.66 -11.02
C ASP A 6 4.98 -28.44 -11.86
N CYS A 7 4.09 -27.89 -12.70
CA CYS A 7 4.38 -26.69 -13.51
C CYS A 7 3.35 -25.56 -13.34
N THR A 8 2.84 -25.36 -12.13
CA THR A 8 2.23 -24.08 -11.77
C THR A 8 3.19 -23.33 -10.88
N HIS A 9 4.15 -22.63 -11.49
CA HIS A 9 4.51 -21.33 -10.96
C HIS A 9 3.22 -20.50 -11.08
N ILE A 10 2.34 -20.58 -10.06
CA ILE A 10 1.30 -19.57 -9.91
C ILE A 10 2.12 -18.32 -9.59
N HIS A 11 2.45 -17.52 -10.62
CA HIS A 11 2.70 -16.11 -10.38
C HIS A 11 1.41 -15.62 -9.73
N GLN A 12 1.44 -15.47 -8.41
CA GLN A 12 0.35 -14.83 -7.71
C GLN A 12 0.21 -13.45 -8.34
N SER A 13 -0.87 -13.23 -9.06
CA SER A 13 -1.06 -11.99 -9.82
C SER A 13 -1.20 -10.77 -8.91
N ALA A 14 -1.47 -11.00 -7.61
CA ALA A 14 -1.54 -9.97 -6.60
C ALA A 14 -1.06 -10.46 -5.22
N ALA A 15 -0.45 -9.55 -4.47
CA ALA A 15 -0.23 -9.63 -3.03
C ALA A 15 -1.26 -8.75 -2.30
N CYS A 16 -1.57 -9.06 -1.05
CA CYS A 16 -2.48 -8.26 -0.23
C CYS A 16 -1.68 -7.48 0.79
N LEU A 17 -1.58 -6.17 0.60
CA LEU A 17 -1.08 -5.27 1.62
C LEU A 17 -2.24 -4.89 2.53
N SER A 18 -2.07 -5.06 3.83
CA SER A 18 -3.00 -4.57 4.84
C SER A 18 -2.27 -3.87 5.98
N PHE A 19 -2.88 -2.85 6.55
CA PHE A 19 -2.34 -2.12 7.69
C PHE A 19 -3.45 -1.44 8.47
N TYR A 20 -3.17 -1.13 9.73
CA TYR A 20 -3.98 -0.23 10.53
C TYR A 20 -3.47 1.20 10.37
N TYR A 21 -4.40 2.15 10.37
CA TYR A 21 -4.09 3.56 10.31
C TYR A 21 -5.00 4.37 11.23
N HIS A 22 -4.50 5.52 11.66
CA HIS A 22 -5.27 6.57 12.30
C HIS A 22 -4.90 7.89 11.64
N MET A 23 -5.91 8.67 11.25
CA MET A 23 -5.77 9.92 10.49
C MET A 23 -6.80 10.91 11.04
N TYR A 24 -6.40 11.74 12.00
CA TYR A 24 -7.33 12.63 12.68
C TYR A 24 -6.72 14.00 12.98
N GLY A 25 -7.46 15.05 12.62
CA GLY A 25 -7.05 16.43 12.82
C GLY A 25 -7.49 17.31 11.66
N THR A 26 -7.09 18.57 11.71
CA THR A 26 -7.42 19.61 10.72
C THR A 26 -6.32 19.81 9.69
N SER A 27 -5.09 19.37 9.97
CA SER A 27 -3.93 19.40 9.07
C SER A 27 -3.59 18.04 8.44
N ILE A 28 -4.57 17.14 8.31
CA ILE A 28 -4.33 15.83 7.69
C ILE A 28 -4.27 15.97 6.17
N GLY A 29 -3.14 15.57 5.58
CA GLY A 29 -2.97 15.49 4.13
C GLY A 29 -3.41 14.11 3.62
N THR A 30 -2.50 13.38 3.00
CA THR A 30 -2.78 12.09 2.36
C THR A 30 -2.01 10.95 2.98
N LEU A 31 -2.56 9.74 2.85
CA LEU A 31 -1.85 8.48 3.04
C LEU A 31 -1.99 7.67 1.76
N THR A 32 -0.89 7.56 1.00
CA THR A 32 -0.88 6.94 -0.34
C THR A 32 -0.03 5.69 -0.36
N VAL A 33 -0.53 4.62 -0.98
CA VAL A 33 0.23 3.41 -1.29
C VAL A 33 0.63 3.45 -2.75
N TYR A 34 1.91 3.26 -3.00
CA TYR A 34 2.52 3.17 -4.31
C TYR A 34 3.15 1.80 -4.56
N LYS A 35 3.16 1.39 -5.82
CA LYS A 35 3.97 0.27 -6.33
C LYS A 35 4.94 0.81 -7.38
N GLN A 36 6.19 0.38 -7.34
CA GLN A 36 7.22 0.79 -8.30
C GLN A 36 8.09 -0.39 -8.71
N ASP A 37 8.37 -0.52 -10.00
CA ASP A 37 9.43 -1.40 -10.51
C ASP A 37 10.79 -0.72 -10.32
N ILE A 38 11.66 -1.28 -9.49
CA ILE A 38 12.96 -0.66 -9.17
C ILE A 38 14.00 -0.88 -10.28
N GLN A 39 13.72 -1.73 -11.28
CA GLN A 39 14.59 -1.98 -12.43
C GLN A 39 14.30 -1.06 -13.62
N LEU A 40 13.31 -0.16 -13.51
CA LEU A 40 13.01 0.87 -14.50
C LEU A 40 13.44 2.25 -13.97
N PRO A 41 14.70 2.68 -14.20
CA PRO A 41 15.15 4.02 -13.80
C PRO A 41 14.27 5.10 -14.43
N GLY A 42 13.66 5.94 -13.59
CA GLY A 42 12.77 7.01 -14.04
C GLY A 42 11.30 6.58 -14.25
N GLY A 43 10.94 5.34 -13.91
CA GLY A 43 9.54 4.92 -13.86
C GLY A 43 8.82 5.59 -12.70
N ASP A 44 7.74 6.32 -13.00
CA ASP A 44 6.87 6.90 -11.98
C ASP A 44 6.20 5.79 -11.16
N PRO A 45 6.09 5.93 -9.82
CA PRO A 45 5.36 4.99 -9.00
C PRO A 45 3.88 4.94 -9.38
N GLU A 46 3.34 3.73 -9.55
CA GLU A 46 1.91 3.48 -9.75
C GLU A 46 1.17 3.68 -8.41
N THR A 47 0.10 4.47 -8.40
CA THR A 47 -0.73 4.66 -7.21
C THR A 47 -1.71 3.50 -7.07
N ILE A 48 -1.69 2.83 -5.92
CA ILE A 48 -2.62 1.74 -5.59
C ILE A 48 -3.86 2.27 -4.86
N LEU A 49 -3.66 3.10 -3.83
CA LEU A 49 -4.74 3.73 -3.08
C LEU A 49 -4.27 5.04 -2.46
N THR A 50 -5.22 5.95 -2.23
CA THR A 50 -5.01 7.19 -1.49
C THR A 50 -6.16 7.40 -0.51
N LEU A 51 -5.81 7.66 0.74
CA LEU A 51 -6.71 8.23 1.74
C LEU A 51 -6.38 9.71 1.90
N GLN A 52 -7.39 10.56 2.14
CA GLN A 52 -7.20 12.00 2.23
C GLN A 52 -7.97 12.58 3.41
N GLY A 53 -7.35 13.54 4.09
CA GLY A 53 -7.98 14.32 5.15
C GLY A 53 -8.34 13.50 6.39
N ASN A 54 -9.15 14.12 7.23
CA ASN A 54 -9.60 13.52 8.47
C ASN A 54 -10.46 12.26 8.20
N GLN A 55 -10.03 11.11 8.73
CA GLN A 55 -10.73 9.84 8.65
C GLN A 55 -11.52 9.52 9.93
N GLY A 56 -11.45 10.38 10.96
CA GLY A 56 -12.10 10.23 12.25
C GLY A 56 -11.14 9.72 13.33
N ASN A 57 -11.52 9.95 14.59
CA ASN A 57 -10.69 9.62 15.75
C ASN A 57 -10.82 8.16 16.20
N ASN A 58 -10.58 7.22 15.29
CA ASN A 58 -10.51 5.79 15.60
C ASN A 58 -9.49 5.13 14.69
N TRP A 59 -8.84 4.08 15.18
CA TRP A 59 -8.05 3.19 14.34
C TRP A 59 -8.95 2.49 13.32
N LYS A 60 -8.48 2.44 12.08
CA LYS A 60 -9.13 1.75 10.97
C LYS A 60 -8.15 0.79 10.32
N SER A 61 -8.65 -0.26 9.69
CA SER A 61 -7.84 -1.16 8.86
C SER A 61 -8.19 -0.97 7.39
N ILE A 62 -7.20 -1.08 6.53
CA ILE A 62 -7.40 -1.14 5.07
C ILE A 62 -6.59 -2.29 4.48
N ALA A 63 -7.07 -2.85 3.38
CA ALA A 63 -6.39 -3.85 2.59
C ALA A 63 -6.48 -3.50 1.10
N ALA A 64 -5.41 -3.73 0.35
CA ALA A 64 -5.35 -3.48 -1.08
C ALA A 64 -4.55 -4.55 -1.83
N ASN A 65 -5.05 -4.90 -3.01
CA ASN A 65 -4.36 -5.76 -3.94
C ASN A 65 -3.20 -4.99 -4.59
N ILE A 66 -1.99 -5.53 -4.46
CA ILE A 66 -0.76 -5.06 -5.09
C ILE A 66 -0.45 -6.02 -6.25
N PRO A 67 -0.62 -5.63 -7.52
CA PRO A 67 -0.24 -6.48 -8.63
C PRO A 67 1.24 -6.84 -8.55
N VAL A 68 1.57 -8.14 -8.56
CA VAL A 68 2.96 -8.59 -8.37
C VAL A 68 3.70 -8.54 -9.69
N ILE A 69 4.80 -7.78 -9.72
CA ILE A 69 5.78 -7.77 -10.80
C ILE A 69 7.17 -8.12 -10.26
N ASP A 70 8.08 -8.49 -11.15
CA ASP A 70 9.48 -8.70 -10.78
C ASP A 70 10.10 -7.41 -10.23
N ASN A 71 10.90 -7.53 -9.18
CA ASN A 71 11.65 -6.41 -8.57
C ASN A 71 10.79 -5.19 -8.16
N GLN A 72 9.60 -5.41 -7.62
CA GLN A 72 8.77 -4.33 -7.11
C GLN A 72 9.15 -3.84 -5.71
N GLN A 73 8.94 -2.55 -5.45
CA GLN A 73 8.88 -1.94 -4.12
C GLN A 73 7.46 -1.42 -3.86
N VAL A 74 6.98 -1.60 -2.63
CA VAL A 74 5.76 -0.98 -2.12
C VAL A 74 6.16 0.18 -1.20
N ARG A 75 5.64 1.37 -1.46
CA ARG A 75 5.88 2.58 -0.65
C ARG A 75 4.57 3.05 -0.05
N ILE A 76 4.57 3.32 1.26
CA ILE A 76 3.47 4.00 1.95
C ILE A 76 3.97 5.40 2.30
N GLU A 77 3.30 6.42 1.81
CA GLU A 77 3.70 7.82 1.93
C GLU A 77 2.61 8.62 2.62
N ALA A 78 2.99 9.33 3.69
CA ALA A 78 2.09 10.20 4.43
C ALA A 78 2.47 11.67 4.21
N THR A 79 1.47 12.51 4.01
CA THR A 79 1.63 13.96 3.90
C THR A 79 0.72 14.67 4.90
N THR A 80 1.15 15.83 5.38
CA THR A 80 0.36 16.72 6.23
C THR A 80 0.11 18.01 5.47
N GLU A 81 -1.02 18.65 5.73
CA GLU A 81 -1.31 19.99 5.23
C GLU A 81 -0.64 21.04 6.13
N ASN A 82 -0.09 22.09 5.53
CA ASN A 82 0.57 23.18 6.27
C ASN A 82 -0.44 24.24 6.74
N THR A 83 -1.59 23.83 7.30
CA THR A 83 -2.63 24.78 7.73
C THR A 83 -2.41 25.23 9.17
N ASP A 84 -2.57 24.35 10.14
CA ASP A 84 -2.45 24.67 11.58
C ASP A 84 -1.52 23.71 12.35
N GLY A 85 -1.00 22.66 11.69
CA GLY A 85 -0.17 21.63 12.29
C GLY A 85 -0.90 20.71 13.28
N LEU A 86 -2.23 20.80 13.37
CA LEU A 86 -3.03 19.98 14.28
C LEU A 86 -3.51 18.71 13.60
N GLY A 87 -2.99 17.58 14.09
CA GLY A 87 -3.36 16.24 13.65
C GLY A 87 -2.16 15.35 13.38
N ASP A 88 -2.42 14.05 13.28
CA ASP A 88 -1.41 13.04 13.02
C ASP A 88 -1.91 11.98 12.04
N ILE A 89 -0.92 11.35 11.39
CA ILE A 89 -1.10 10.13 10.62
C ILE A 89 -0.23 9.07 11.29
N ALA A 90 -0.85 8.03 11.81
CA ALA A 90 -0.17 6.88 12.40
C ALA A 90 -0.50 5.60 11.61
N ILE A 91 0.48 4.71 11.49
CA ILE A 91 0.37 3.43 10.79
C ILE A 91 0.89 2.34 11.72
N ASP A 92 0.18 1.22 11.80
CA ASP A 92 0.60 0.07 12.60
C ASP A 92 0.22 -1.25 11.90
N THR A 93 0.87 -2.34 12.30
CA THR A 93 0.56 -3.72 11.89
C THR A 93 0.50 -3.87 10.37
N VAL A 94 1.60 -3.49 9.71
CA VAL A 94 1.76 -3.64 8.26
C VAL A 94 2.01 -5.10 7.93
N VAL A 95 1.15 -5.68 7.09
CA VAL A 95 1.21 -7.08 6.67
C VAL A 95 1.11 -7.15 5.16
N LEU A 96 2.08 -7.80 4.52
CA LEU A 96 2.05 -8.15 3.10
C LEU A 96 1.88 -9.66 2.96
N LYS A 97 0.75 -10.09 2.42
CA LYS A 97 0.43 -11.49 2.15
C LYS A 97 0.66 -11.80 0.68
N ASN A 98 1.21 -12.96 0.40
CA ASN A 98 1.42 -13.46 -0.95
C ASN A 98 0.11 -14.08 -1.49
N PHE A 99 -0.98 -13.34 -1.49
CA PHE A 99 -2.25 -13.70 -2.13
C PHE A 99 -3.14 -12.47 -2.20
N ALA A 100 -4.15 -12.47 -3.07
CA ALA A 100 -5.09 -11.36 -3.18
C ALA A 100 -5.90 -11.14 -1.88
N CYS A 101 -6.28 -9.90 -1.60
CA CYS A 101 -7.15 -9.59 -0.47
C CYS A 101 -8.53 -10.26 -0.62
N PRO A 102 -9.20 -10.58 0.51
CA PRO A 102 -10.56 -11.12 0.50
C PRO A 102 -11.58 -10.25 -0.24
#